data_AF-A0AAU6LCE2-F1
#
_entry.id   AF-A0AAU6LCE2-F1
#
_cell.length_a   1.000
_cell.length_b   1.000
_cell.length_c   1.000
_cell.angle_alpha   90.00
_cell.angle_beta   90.00
_cell.angle_gamma   90.00
#
_symmetry.space_group_name_H-M   'P 1'
#
loop_
_entity.id
_entity.type
_entity.pdbx_description
1 polymer ?
#
loop_
_entity_poly.entity_id
_entity_poly.type
_entity_poly.pdbx_seq_one_letter_code
_entity_poly.pdbx_strand_id
1 'polypeptide(L)'
;MATDPDSDVREAVAAHPDLPAGLRDQLAEDPDAFVRNVIAARPDIPAALRERVVATLEPAGELAEWMLSFYRGNHACPPATPPPPRLSREQAEALLTRAGL
;
A
#
# COMPACT_ATOMS: atom_id res chain seq x y z
N MET A 1 -2.33 -3.30 13.87
CA MET A 1 -1.98 -2.00 13.26
C MET A 1 -0.77 -2.15 12.35
N ALA A 2 0.47 -2.34 12.84
CA ALA A 2 1.59 -2.73 11.95
C ALA A 2 1.59 -4.21 11.54
N THR A 3 0.75 -5.03 12.18
CA THR A 3 0.49 -6.44 11.87
C THR A 3 -0.94 -6.66 11.38
N ASP A 4 -1.60 -5.60 10.91
CA ASP A 4 -2.95 -5.72 10.36
C ASP A 4 -2.94 -6.64 9.14
N PRO A 5 -3.91 -7.55 8.96
CA PRO A 5 -3.94 -8.40 7.76
C PRO A 5 -4.08 -7.59 6.46
N ASP A 6 -4.70 -6.41 6.51
CA ASP A 6 -4.90 -5.54 5.35
C ASP A 6 -3.63 -4.72 5.04
N SER A 7 -3.09 -4.88 3.82
CA SER A 7 -1.92 -4.14 3.34
C SER A 7 -2.15 -2.64 3.27
N ASP A 8 -3.36 -2.18 2.95
CA ASP A 8 -3.68 -0.76 2.80
C ASP A 8 -3.66 -0.08 4.17
N VAL A 9 -4.12 -0.79 5.21
CA VAL A 9 -4.02 -0.32 6.60
C VAL A 9 -2.57 -0.24 7.04
N ARG A 10 -1.74 -1.23 6.72
CA ARG A 10 -0.30 -1.20 7.04
C ARG A 10 0.44 -0.10 6.27
N GLU A 11 0.08 0.16 5.02
CA GLU A 11 0.61 1.24 4.20
C GLU A 11 0.29 2.61 4.81
N ALA A 12 -0.96 2.83 5.22
CA ALA A 12 -1.38 4.06 5.89
C ALA A 12 -0.59 4.29 7.19
N VAL A 13 -0.31 3.22 7.95
CA VAL A 13 0.55 3.28 9.14
C VAL A 13 1.99 3.61 8.76
N ALA A 14 2.55 3.01 7.70
CA ALA A 14 3.89 3.30 7.21
C ALA A 14 4.07 4.77 6.80
N ALA A 15 3.03 5.39 6.24
CA ALA A 15 3.00 6.80 5.83
C ALA A 15 2.86 7.78 7.02
N HIS A 16 2.54 7.30 8.22
CA HIS A 16 2.27 8.18 9.36
C HIS A 16 3.53 8.97 9.78
N PRO A 17 3.49 10.31 9.87
CA PRO A 17 4.68 11.13 10.14
C PRO A 17 5.37 10.74 11.45
N ASP A 18 4.60 10.53 12.51
CA ASP A 18 5.12 10.20 13.85
C ASP A 18 5.31 8.69 14.10
N LEU A 19 5.43 7.88 13.05
CA LEU A 19 5.62 6.43 13.18
C LEU A 19 6.88 6.15 14.02
N PRO A 20 6.82 5.41 15.15
CA PRO A 20 7.99 5.09 15.96
C PRO A 20 9.04 4.25 15.22
N ALA A 21 10.32 4.46 15.54
CA ALA A 21 11.44 3.79 14.86
C ALA A 21 11.32 2.25 14.86
N GLY A 22 10.95 1.63 15.99
CA GLY A 22 10.78 0.17 16.06
C GLY A 22 9.67 -0.36 15.13
N LEU A 23 8.63 0.43 14.87
CA LEU A 23 7.60 0.06 13.89
C LEU A 23 8.06 0.30 12.45
N ARG A 24 8.95 1.26 12.20
CA ARG A 24 9.58 1.45 10.89
C ARG A 24 10.43 0.26 10.52
N ASP A 25 11.25 -0.23 11.45
CA ASP A 25 12.11 -1.39 11.23
C ASP A 25 11.27 -2.65 10.96
N GLN A 26 10.13 -2.79 11.64
CA GLN A 26 9.21 -3.89 11.38
C GLN A 26 8.56 -3.78 9.98
N LEU A 27 8.05 -2.60 9.59
CA LEU A 27 7.41 -2.39 8.29
C LEU A 27 8.42 -2.34 7.12
N ALA A 28 9.70 -2.09 7.40
CA ALA A 28 10.80 -2.23 6.45
C ALA A 28 10.97 -3.68 5.96
N GLU A 29 10.52 -4.65 6.76
CA GLU A 29 10.53 -6.08 6.45
C GLU A 29 9.13 -6.61 6.11
N ASP A 30 8.16 -5.72 5.88
CA ASP A 30 6.78 -6.11 5.55
C ASP A 30 6.75 -7.01 4.30
N PRO A 31 5.92 -8.06 4.26
CA PRO A 31 5.77 -8.89 3.06
C PRO A 31 5.29 -8.10 1.84
N ASP A 32 4.55 -7.01 2.06
CA ASP A 32 4.00 -6.17 0.99
C ASP A 32 5.02 -5.14 0.48
N ALA A 33 5.23 -5.13 -0.84
CA ALA A 33 6.20 -4.26 -1.48
C ALA A 33 5.79 -2.78 -1.47
N PHE A 34 4.49 -2.45 -1.45
CA PHE A 34 4.02 -1.07 -1.33
C PHE A 34 4.30 -0.52 0.06
N VAL A 35 4.06 -1.32 1.11
CA VAL A 35 4.39 -0.94 2.49
C VAL A 35 5.89 -0.67 2.63
N ARG A 36 6.75 -1.56 2.09
CA ARG A 36 8.21 -1.35 2.08
C ARG A 36 8.63 -0.11 1.28
N ASN A 37 7.98 0.15 0.13
CA ASN A 37 8.23 1.36 -0.67
C ASN A 37 7.93 2.64 0.11
N VAL A 38 6.79 2.69 0.82
CA VAL A 38 6.42 3.85 1.64
C VAL A 38 7.47 4.10 2.72
N ILE A 39 7.97 3.05 3.39
CA ILE A 39 9.06 3.19 4.37
C ILE A 39 10.33 3.74 3.71
N ALA A 40 10.74 3.23 2.55
CA ALA A 40 11.94 3.67 1.84
C ALA A 40 11.85 5.16 1.40
N ALA A 41 10.65 5.61 1.05
CA ALA A 41 10.38 6.99 0.63
C ALA A 41 10.40 8.01 1.78
N ARG A 42 10.41 7.56 3.04
CA ARG A 42 10.40 8.47 4.19
C ARG A 42 11.71 9.27 4.29
N PRO A 43 11.64 10.58 4.59
CA PRO A 43 12.84 11.40 4.77
C PRO A 43 13.54 11.14 6.11
N ASP A 44 12.81 10.64 7.12
CA ASP A 44 13.25 10.52 8.51
C ASP A 44 13.80 9.12 8.88
N ILE A 45 14.11 8.30 7.88
CA ILE A 45 14.80 7.02 8.08
C ILE A 45 16.30 7.11 7.78
N PRO A 46 17.16 6.35 8.50
CA PRO A 46 18.59 6.29 8.23
C PRO A 46 18.89 5.79 6.81
N ALA A 47 19.95 6.33 6.19
CA ALA A 47 20.36 5.95 4.83
C ALA A 47 20.63 4.44 4.69
N ALA A 48 21.27 3.82 5.68
CA ALA A 48 21.53 2.38 5.67
C ALA A 48 20.25 1.53 5.70
N LEU A 49 19.21 1.98 6.43
CA LEU A 49 17.91 1.31 6.43
C LEU A 49 17.24 1.48 5.06
N ARG A 50 17.28 2.70 4.50
CA ARG A 50 16.75 2.98 3.15
C ARG A 50 17.40 2.07 2.09
N GLU A 51 18.72 1.99 2.07
CA GLU A 51 19.47 1.13 1.14
C GLU A 51 19.10 -0.35 1.29
N ARG A 52 18.99 -0.84 2.54
CA ARG A 52 18.51 -2.20 2.82
C ARG A 52 17.11 -2.44 2.25
N VAL A 53 16.16 -1.57 2.56
CA VAL A 53 14.77 -1.74 2.11
C VAL A 53 14.72 -1.69 0.58
N VAL A 54 15.38 -0.71 -0.04
CA VAL A 54 15.45 -0.58 -1.51
C VAL A 54 16.05 -1.82 -2.15
N ALA A 55 17.07 -2.44 -1.56
CA ALA A 55 17.65 -3.69 -2.07
C ALA A 55 16.67 -4.88 -2.04
N THR A 56 15.64 -4.85 -1.17
CA THR A 56 14.57 -5.87 -1.10
C THR A 56 13.38 -5.57 -2.02
N LEU A 57 13.34 -4.37 -2.59
CA LEU A 57 12.37 -4.02 -3.62
C LEU A 57 12.87 -4.62 -4.93
N GLU A 58 12.61 -5.91 -5.14
CA GLU A 58 12.92 -6.62 -6.39
C GLU A 58 12.49 -5.78 -7.60
N PRO A 59 13.40 -5.44 -8.54
CA PRO A 59 13.07 -4.61 -9.69
C PRO A 59 12.32 -5.36 -10.81
N ALA A 60 11.78 -6.56 -10.58
CA ALA A 60 11.34 -7.47 -11.66
C ALA A 60 9.94 -8.06 -11.48
N GLY A 61 9.05 -7.40 -10.74
CA GLY A 61 7.62 -7.74 -10.72
C GLY A 61 6.81 -6.80 -11.62
N GLU A 62 5.67 -7.26 -12.14
CA GLU A 62 4.70 -6.41 -12.86
C GLU A 62 4.36 -5.13 -12.08
N LEU A 63 4.33 -5.19 -10.74
CA LEU A 63 4.11 -4.04 -9.86
C LEU A 63 5.28 -3.04 -9.84
N ALA A 64 6.52 -3.50 -9.90
CA ALA A 64 7.70 -2.62 -9.96
C ALA A 64 7.76 -1.88 -11.30
N GLU A 65 7.48 -2.59 -12.39
CA GLU A 65 7.42 -2.00 -13.72
C GLU A 65 6.22 -1.06 -13.87
N TRP A 66 5.06 -1.41 -13.30
CA TRP A 66 3.89 -0.55 -13.22
C TRP A 66 4.18 0.72 -12.40
N MET A 67 4.79 0.63 -11.22
CA MET A 67 5.20 1.81 -10.43
C MET A 67 6.22 2.67 -11.17
N LEU A 68 7.25 2.07 -11.79
CA LEU A 68 8.24 2.80 -12.58
C LEU A 68 7.60 3.49 -13.79
N SER A 69 6.53 2.95 -14.36
CA SER A 69 5.82 3.58 -15.48
C SER A 69 5.09 4.88 -15.10
N PHE A 70 4.63 5.03 -13.85
CA PHE A 70 4.13 6.31 -13.32
C PHE A 70 5.24 7.36 -13.25
N TYR A 71 6.41 6.98 -12.72
CA TYR A 71 7.57 7.88 -12.62
C TYR A 71 8.17 8.25 -13.99
N ARG A 72 8.08 7.34 -14.97
CA ARG A 72 8.54 7.58 -16.36
C ARG A 72 7.52 8.34 -17.19
N GLY A 73 6.26 8.47 -16.76
CA GLY A 73 5.19 9.11 -17.51
C GLY A 73 4.63 8.28 -18.65
N ASN A 74 4.89 6.96 -18.64
CA ASN A 74 4.59 6.05 -19.75
C ASN A 74 3.48 5.06 -19.42
N HIS A 75 2.84 5.22 -18.26
CA HIS A 75 1.77 4.34 -17.81
C HIS A 75 0.53 4.48 -18.67
N ALA A 76 -0.04 3.36 -19.10
CA ALA A 76 -1.43 3.28 -19.52
C ALA A 76 -2.25 2.80 -18.32
N CYS A 77 -3.04 3.70 -17.74
CA CYS A 77 -3.99 3.32 -16.71
C CYS A 77 -4.92 2.25 -17.27
N PRO A 78 -5.03 1.04 -16.66
CA PRO A 78 -6.12 0.14 -17.02
C PRO A 78 -7.40 0.96 -16.86
N PRO A 79 -8.34 0.89 -17.82
CA PRO A 79 -9.52 1.74 -17.79
C PRO A 79 -10.16 1.57 -16.42
N ALA A 80 -10.33 2.69 -15.69
CA ALA A 80 -10.91 2.68 -14.36
C ALA A 80 -12.17 1.81 -14.42
N THR A 81 -12.25 0.76 -13.59
CA THR A 81 -13.52 0.11 -13.37
C THR A 81 -14.48 1.22 -12.96
N PRO A 82 -15.59 1.43 -13.69
CA PRO A 82 -16.52 2.47 -13.32
C PRO A 82 -16.92 2.22 -11.86
N PRO A 83 -16.96 3.26 -11.01
CA PRO A 83 -17.36 3.09 -9.63
C PRO A 83 -18.69 2.34 -9.60
N PRO A 84 -18.89 1.36 -8.70
CA PRO A 84 -20.16 0.68 -8.61
C PRO A 84 -21.27 1.73 -8.41
N PRO A 85 -22.46 1.50 -8.98
CA PRO A 85 -23.57 2.45 -8.84
C PRO A 85 -23.84 2.69 -7.36
N ARG A 86 -24.14 3.94 -7.00
CA ARG A 86 -24.52 4.26 -5.61
C ARG A 86 -25.74 3.41 -5.25
N LEU A 87 -25.59 2.60 -4.23
CA LEU A 87 -26.69 1.82 -3.68
C LEU A 87 -27.63 2.77 -2.93
N SER A 88 -28.93 2.57 -3.11
CA SER A 88 -29.91 3.12 -2.18
C SER A 88 -29.72 2.48 -0.80
N ARG A 89 -30.24 3.14 0.23
CA ARG A 89 -30.24 2.60 1.59
C ARG A 89 -30.82 1.18 1.66
N GLU A 90 -31.93 0.96 0.96
CA GLU A 90 -32.60 -0.34 0.88
C GLU A 90 -31.73 -1.40 0.19
N GLN A 91 -31.04 -1.02 -0.88
CA GLN A 91 -30.11 -1.91 -1.59
C GLN A 91 -28.90 -2.29 -0.72
N ALA A 92 -28.38 -1.36 0.08
CA ALA A 92 -27.31 -1.63 1.03
C ALA A 92 -27.78 -2.58 2.15
N GLU A 93 -28.97 -2.34 2.72
CA GLU A 93 -29.56 -3.18 3.78
C GLU A 93 -29.86 -4.61 3.28
N ALA A 94 -30.33 -4.76 2.05
CA ALA A 94 -30.56 -6.07 1.43
C ALA A 94 -29.27 -6.86 1.20
N LEU A 95 -28.16 -6.18 0.85
CA LEU A 95 -26.85 -6.81 0.70
C LEU A 95 -26.29 -7.27 2.05
N LEU A 96 -26.44 -6.47 3.10
CA LEU A 96 -26.02 -6.84 4.46
C LEU A 96 -26.80 -8.08 4.96
N THR A 97 -28.12 -8.07 4.78
CA THR A 97 -29.00 -9.20 5.12
C THR A 97 -28.59 -10.47 4.36
N ARG A 98 -28.28 -10.37 3.06
CA ARG A 98 -27.82 -11.50 2.24
C ARG A 98 -26.43 -11.99 2.66
N ALA A 99 -25.57 -11.10 3.16
CA ALA A 99 -24.24 -11.43 3.65
C ALA A 99 -24.26 -12.02 5.07
N GLY A 100 -25.43 -12.07 5.74
CA GLY A 100 -25.55 -12.58 7.10
C GLY A 100 -25.01 -11.63 8.17
N LEU A 101 -24.94 -10.33 7.86
CA LEU A 101 -24.55 -9.25 8.77
C LEU A 101 -25.78 -8.50 9.29
#